data_AF-A0A364K0G1-F1
#
_entry.id   AF-A0A364K0G1-F1
#
_cell.length_a   1.000
_cell.length_b   1.000
_cell.length_c   1.000
_cell.angle_alpha   90.00
_cell.angle_beta   90.00
_cell.angle_gamma   90.00
#
_symmetry.space_group_name_H-M   'P 1'
#
loop_
_entity.id
_entity.type
_entity.pdbx_description
1 polymer ?
#
loop_
_entity_poly.entity_id
_entity_poly.type
_entity_poly.pdbx_seq_one_letter_code
_entity_poly.pdbx_strand_id
1 'polypeptide(L)'
;MSILQPLEMIWDEAMSFNESLNVPVRWKRAHRIGRMKRKVWADGYRSNSTEHVLLMEDLHDGRLKRKAGQFLCGTRITNKNAHLILNMGGDDEERSKRIKVDCPKCLEVAKRWQEKSN
;
A
#
# COMPACT_ATOMS: atom_id res chain seq x y z
N MET A 1 -1.88 16.13 -27.69
CA MET A 1 -3.08 15.27 -27.63
C MET A 1 -2.87 14.27 -26.50
N SER A 2 -3.46 14.48 -25.33
CA SER A 2 -3.41 13.48 -24.25
C SER A 2 -4.37 12.35 -24.60
N ILE A 3 -3.83 11.17 -24.85
CA ILE A 3 -4.60 9.94 -24.92
C ILE A 3 -5.07 9.68 -23.49
N LEU A 4 -6.32 10.03 -23.17
CA LEU A 4 -6.94 9.60 -21.92
C LEU A 4 -7.06 8.08 -22.00
N GLN A 5 -6.17 7.36 -21.31
CA GLN A 5 -6.31 5.91 -21.15
C GLN A 5 -7.63 5.64 -20.40
N PRO A 6 -8.46 4.69 -20.86
CA PRO A 6 -9.65 4.26 -20.14
C PRO A 6 -9.34 3.91 -18.69
N LEU A 7 -10.21 4.32 -17.76
CA LEU A 7 -10.03 4.10 -16.32
C LEU A 7 -9.81 2.63 -15.96
N GLU A 8 -10.50 1.72 -16.66
CA GLU A 8 -10.34 0.27 -16.50
C GLU A 8 -8.91 -0.18 -16.85
N MET A 9 -8.31 0.33 -17.92
CA MET A 9 -6.92 -0.02 -18.28
C MET A 9 -5.91 0.42 -17.22
N ILE A 10 -6.14 1.57 -16.58
CA ILE A 10 -5.27 2.07 -15.50
C ILE A 10 -5.40 1.16 -14.27
N TRP A 11 -6.61 0.70 -13.98
CA TRP A 11 -6.84 -0.25 -12.88
C TRP A 11 -6.21 -1.60 -13.16
N ASP A 12 -6.35 -2.14 -14.37
CA ASP A 12 -5.73 -3.39 -14.78
C ASP A 12 -4.20 -3.32 -14.67
N GLU A 13 -3.59 -2.24 -15.15
CA GLU A 13 -2.14 -2.03 -15.00
C GLU A 13 -1.71 -1.97 -13.53
N ALA A 14 -2.46 -1.23 -12.70
CA ALA A 14 -2.19 -1.13 -11.28
C ALA A 14 -2.34 -2.48 -10.56
N MET A 15 -3.38 -3.25 -10.90
CA MET A 15 -3.63 -4.57 -10.33
C MET A 15 -2.53 -5.55 -10.74
N SER A 16 -2.21 -5.66 -12.04
CA SER A 16 -1.13 -6.53 -12.51
C SER A 16 0.23 -6.16 -11.91
N PHE A 17 0.53 -4.87 -11.77
CA PHE A 17 1.74 -4.43 -11.07
C PHE A 17 1.73 -4.85 -9.60
N ASN A 18 0.62 -4.62 -8.90
CA ASN A 18 0.51 -4.94 -7.48
C ASN A 18 0.57 -6.46 -7.24
N GLU A 19 -0.06 -7.26 -8.09
CA GLU A 19 0.03 -8.72 -8.09
C GLU A 19 1.47 -9.19 -8.24
N SER A 20 2.25 -8.54 -9.13
CA SER A 20 3.66 -8.86 -9.32
C SER A 20 4.51 -8.68 -8.05
N LEU A 21 4.04 -8.02 -6.99
CA LEU A 21 4.79 -7.88 -5.74
C LEU A 21 4.94 -9.20 -4.97
N ASN A 22 4.08 -10.19 -5.23
CA ASN A 22 4.13 -11.54 -4.65
C ASN A 22 4.31 -11.59 -3.12
N VAL A 23 3.75 -10.61 -2.40
CA VAL A 23 3.82 -10.57 -0.93
C VAL A 23 3.07 -11.80 -0.37
N PRO A 24 3.70 -12.66 0.46
CA PRO A 24 3.21 -14.01 0.76
C PRO A 24 2.14 -14.05 1.86
N VAL A 25 1.45 -12.95 2.09
CA VAL A 25 0.38 -12.80 3.10
C VAL A 25 -0.64 -11.81 2.59
N ARG A 26 -1.84 -11.80 3.16
CA ARG A 26 -2.86 -10.81 2.78
C ARG A 26 -2.37 -9.39 3.04
N TRP A 27 -2.61 -8.51 2.08
CA TRP A 27 -2.15 -7.13 2.13
C TRP A 27 -3.02 -6.24 1.26
N LYS A 28 -3.02 -4.95 1.59
CA LYS A 28 -3.72 -3.94 0.81
C LYS A 28 -2.88 -2.69 0.62
N ARG A 29 -3.27 -1.88 -0.35
CA ARG A 29 -2.63 -0.58 -0.59
C ARG A 29 -3.17 0.44 0.41
N ALA A 30 -2.27 1.21 1.02
CA ALA A 30 -2.60 2.18 2.04
C ALA A 30 -1.58 3.33 2.04
N HIS A 31 -1.97 4.51 2.50
CA HIS A 31 -1.06 5.64 2.62
C HIS A 31 -0.73 5.96 4.08
N ARG A 32 0.45 6.55 4.30
CA ARG A 32 0.85 6.96 5.64
C ARG A 32 0.13 8.25 6.05
N ILE A 33 -0.57 8.18 7.19
CA ILE A 33 -1.23 9.36 7.77
C ILE A 33 -0.23 10.14 8.62
N GLY A 34 0.18 11.31 8.12
CA GLY A 34 1.04 12.26 8.84
C GLY A 34 0.32 12.98 9.98
N ARG A 35 1.08 13.75 10.78
CA ARG A 35 0.48 14.69 11.74
C ARG A 35 -0.26 15.79 10.96
N MET A 36 -1.57 15.92 11.20
CA MET A 36 -2.43 16.95 10.62
C MET A 36 -1.82 18.34 10.88
N LYS A 37 -1.41 19.03 9.81
CA LYS A 37 -1.12 20.47 9.85
C LYS A 37 -2.10 21.13 8.86
N ARG A 38 -3.23 21.60 9.40
CA ARG A 38 -4.21 22.61 8.92
C ARG A 38 -4.64 22.69 7.42
N LYS A 39 -4.14 21.86 6.51
CA LYS A 39 -4.53 21.83 5.08
C LYS A 39 -4.55 20.41 4.55
N VAL A 40 -5.50 19.61 5.03
CA VAL A 40 -5.77 18.31 4.43
C VAL A 40 -7.26 18.29 4.14
N TRP A 41 -7.62 17.85 2.93
CA TRP A 41 -8.99 17.60 2.53
C TRP A 41 -9.62 16.60 3.52
N ALA A 42 -10.96 16.57 3.60
CA ALA A 42 -11.69 15.78 4.60
C ALA A 42 -11.37 14.27 4.61
N ASP A 43 -10.62 13.79 3.63
CA ASP A 43 -10.14 12.41 3.44
C ASP A 43 -8.73 12.13 3.98
N GLY A 44 -7.99 13.14 4.45
CA GLY A 44 -6.63 12.95 4.97
C GLY A 44 -5.55 12.78 3.89
N TYR A 45 -5.90 12.92 2.60
CA TYR A 45 -5.00 12.73 1.47
C TYR A 45 -4.12 13.97 1.24
N ARG A 46 -2.83 13.76 1.01
CA ARG A 46 -1.93 14.81 0.47
C ARG A 46 -1.62 14.43 -0.97
N SER A 47 -1.57 15.39 -1.87
CA SER A 47 -1.23 15.15 -3.29
C SER A 47 0.09 14.42 -3.53
N ASN A 48 0.98 14.39 -2.52
CA ASN A 48 2.29 13.72 -2.56
C ASN A 48 2.35 12.56 -1.54
N SER A 49 1.22 11.94 -1.19
CA SER A 49 1.25 10.74 -0.36
C SER A 49 1.78 9.56 -1.16
N THR A 50 2.80 8.91 -0.61
CA THR A 50 3.30 7.64 -1.10
C THR A 50 2.33 6.52 -0.69
N GLU A 51 2.02 5.64 -1.64
CA GLU A 51 1.22 4.45 -1.49
C GLU A 51 2.09 3.27 -1.05
N HIS A 52 1.72 2.65 0.06
CA HIS A 52 2.45 1.59 0.75
C HIS A 52 1.67 0.27 0.73
N VAL A 53 2.41 -0.82 0.91
CA VAL A 53 1.85 -2.14 1.27
C VAL A 53 1.57 -2.17 2.77
N LEU A 54 0.31 -2.32 3.15
CA LEU A 54 -0.15 -2.59 4.52
C LEU A 54 -0.50 -4.06 4.67
N LEU A 55 0.10 -4.70 5.66
CA LEU A 55 -0.10 -6.12 5.91
C LEU A 55 -1.38 -6.33 6.72
N MET A 56 -2.24 -7.23 6.25
CA MET A 56 -3.47 -7.62 6.94
C MET A 56 -3.25 -8.84 7.85
N GLU A 57 -2.11 -9.51 7.69
CA GLU A 57 -1.68 -10.68 8.44
C GLU A 57 -0.23 -10.50 8.93
N ASP A 58 0.16 -11.32 9.88
CA ASP A 58 1.54 -11.37 10.34
C ASP A 58 2.46 -11.97 9.27
N LEU A 59 3.50 -11.22 8.90
CA LEU A 59 4.52 -11.68 7.95
C LEU A 59 5.75 -12.20 8.70
N HIS A 60 6.14 -13.43 8.37
CA HIS A 60 7.36 -14.07 8.86
C HIS A 60 8.14 -14.68 7.70
N ASP A 61 9.17 -13.98 7.22
CA ASP A 61 10.07 -14.47 6.18
C ASP A 61 11.54 -14.27 6.60
N GLY A 62 12.14 -15.34 7.14
CA GLY A 62 13.49 -15.32 7.71
C GLY A 62 13.63 -14.26 8.80
N ARG A 63 14.48 -13.25 8.55
CA ARG A 63 14.70 -12.11 9.48
C ARG A 63 13.67 -10.99 9.33
N LEU A 64 12.89 -10.98 8.25
CA LEU A 64 11.83 -10.00 8.04
C LEU A 64 10.59 -10.45 8.82
N LYS A 65 10.30 -9.74 9.91
CA LYS A 65 9.11 -9.94 10.73
C LYS A 65 8.28 -8.67 10.77
N ARG A 66 6.99 -8.77 10.48
CA ARG A 66 6.03 -7.66 10.58
C ARG A 66 4.71 -8.19 11.13
N LYS A 67 4.03 -7.36 11.92
CA LYS A 67 2.70 -7.66 12.45
C LYS A 67 1.62 -7.16 11.51
N ALA A 68 0.45 -7.79 11.58
CA ALA A 68 -0.76 -7.26 10.97
C ALA A 68 -0.97 -5.78 11.39
N GLY A 69 -1.40 -4.95 10.43
CA GLY A 69 -1.51 -3.50 10.60
C GLY A 69 -0.19 -2.75 10.51
N GLN A 70 0.93 -3.40 10.17
CA GLN A 70 2.18 -2.71 9.86
C GLN A 70 2.40 -2.56 8.36
N PHE A 71 3.09 -1.49 7.98
CA PHE A 71 3.57 -1.34 6.60
C PHE A 71 4.75 -2.26 6.34
N LEU A 72 4.81 -2.83 5.13
CA LEU A 72 5.91 -3.70 4.70
C LEU A 72 7.29 -3.02 4.86
N CYS A 73 7.38 -1.76 4.43
CA CYS A 73 8.61 -0.96 4.55
C CYS A 73 9.00 -0.59 6.00
N GLY A 74 8.17 -0.95 7.00
CA GLY A 74 8.41 -0.64 8.40
C GLY A 74 8.24 0.83 8.76
N THR A 75 7.62 1.65 7.90
CA THR A 75 7.37 3.06 8.22
C THR A 75 6.50 3.20 9.46
N ARG A 76 6.84 4.14 10.34
CA ARG A 76 6.17 4.31 11.62
C ARG A 76 4.79 4.95 11.44
N ILE A 77 3.78 4.31 12.03
CA ILE A 77 2.45 4.87 12.20
C ILE A 77 2.50 5.94 13.29
N THR A 78 2.31 7.20 12.90
CA THR A 78 2.35 8.35 13.82
C THR A 78 1.00 8.74 14.40
N ASN A 79 -0.09 8.37 13.73
CA ASN A 79 -1.46 8.57 14.21
C ASN A 79 -2.18 7.23 14.17
N LYS A 80 -2.25 6.53 15.31
CA LYS A 80 -2.83 5.19 15.40
C LYS A 80 -4.33 5.17 15.11
N ASN A 81 -5.08 6.11 15.67
CA ASN A 81 -6.54 6.15 15.51
C ASN A 81 -6.92 6.39 14.05
N ALA A 82 -6.29 7.35 13.39
CA ALA A 82 -6.54 7.61 11.97
C ALA A 82 -6.10 6.43 11.09
N HIS A 83 -4.98 5.77 11.43
CA HIS A 83 -4.57 4.56 10.71
C HIS A 83 -5.57 3.42 10.85
N LEU A 84 -6.11 3.19 12.05
CA LEU A 84 -7.17 2.20 12.23
C LEU A 84 -8.40 2.53 11.39
N ILE A 85 -8.88 3.77 11.42
CA ILE A 85 -10.12 4.15 10.74
C ILE A 85 -9.94 4.14 9.21
N LEU A 86 -8.93 4.85 8.71
CA LEU A 86 -8.79 5.12 7.27
C LEU A 86 -8.06 4.00 6.53
N ASN A 87 -7.12 3.32 7.19
CA ASN A 87 -6.38 2.24 6.54
C ASN A 87 -6.90 0.86 6.95
N MET A 88 -7.12 0.57 8.25
CA MET A 88 -7.56 -0.79 8.63
C MET A 88 -9.06 -1.03 8.41
N GLY A 89 -9.90 -0.02 8.65
CA GLY A 89 -11.36 -0.09 8.48
C GLY A 89 -11.89 0.44 7.14
N GLY A 90 -11.01 0.94 6.26
CA GLY A 90 -11.36 1.51 4.95
C GLY A 90 -11.64 0.46 3.87
N ASP A 91 -11.46 0.87 2.61
CA ASP A 91 -11.75 0.10 1.38
C ASP A 91 -11.38 -1.40 1.46
N ASP A 92 -12.17 -2.18 0.71
CA ASP A 92 -11.93 -3.59 0.40
C ASP A 92 -10.50 -3.82 -0.14
N GLU A 93 -9.93 -4.97 0.22
CA GLU A 93 -8.56 -5.35 -0.11
C GLU A 93 -8.29 -5.28 -1.62
N GLU A 94 -9.18 -5.83 -2.45
CA GLU A 94 -9.04 -5.86 -3.90
C GLU A 94 -9.20 -4.46 -4.49
N ARG A 95 -10.22 -3.72 -4.04
CA ARG A 95 -10.46 -2.35 -4.51
C ARG A 95 -9.25 -1.46 -4.25
N SER A 96 -8.56 -1.63 -3.13
CA SER A 96 -7.36 -0.86 -2.81
C SER A 96 -6.24 -1.02 -3.85
N LYS A 97 -6.14 -2.21 -4.48
CA LYS A 97 -5.09 -2.60 -5.43
C LYS A 97 -5.27 -2.00 -6.83
N ARG A 98 -6.36 -1.28 -7.09
CA ARG A 98 -6.57 -0.46 -8.30
C ARG A 98 -5.70 0.81 -8.34
N ILE A 99 -4.96 1.08 -7.27
CA ILE A 99 -3.93 2.12 -7.23
C ILE A 99 -2.58 1.47 -6.99
N LYS A 100 -1.61 1.87 -7.80
CA LYS A 100 -0.24 1.35 -7.77
C LYS A 100 0.46 1.69 -6.45
N VAL A 101 1.12 0.70 -5.84
CA VAL A 101 2.09 0.96 -4.77
C VAL A 101 3.31 1.67 -5.35
N ASP A 102 3.71 2.80 -4.77
CA ASP A 102 4.85 3.59 -5.25
C ASP A 102 5.95 3.77 -4.19
N CYS A 103 5.78 3.23 -2.98
CA CYS A 103 6.81 3.32 -1.94
C CYS A 103 8.10 2.58 -2.32
N PRO A 104 9.24 3.27 -2.50
CA PRO A 104 10.48 2.62 -2.96
C PRO A 104 10.95 1.50 -2.04
N LYS A 105 10.78 1.68 -0.72
CA LYS A 105 11.15 0.65 0.28
C LYS A 105 10.18 -0.54 0.29
N CYS A 106 8.90 -0.33 0.01
CA CYS A 106 7.97 -1.46 -0.14
C CYS A 106 8.37 -2.29 -1.35
N LEU A 107 8.65 -1.63 -2.48
CA LEU A 107 9.07 -2.27 -3.72
C LEU A 107 10.40 -3.01 -3.55
N GLU A 108 11.39 -2.40 -2.90
CA GLU A 108 12.68 -3.03 -2.59
C GLU A 108 12.52 -4.31 -1.75
N VAL A 109 11.68 -4.27 -0.71
CA VAL A 109 11.43 -5.45 0.13
C VAL A 109 10.67 -6.53 -0.65
N ALA A 110 9.72 -6.15 -1.50
CA ALA A 110 8.91 -7.08 -2.29
C ALA A 110 9.72 -7.89 -3.31
N LYS A 111 10.87 -7.38 -3.78
CA LYS A 111 11.77 -8.13 -4.68
C LYS A 111 12.15 -9.52 -4.17
N ARG A 112 12.16 -9.72 -2.85
CA ARG A 112 12.39 -11.01 -2.18
C ARG A 112 11.49 -12.15 -2.67
N TRP A 113 10.32 -11.81 -3.17
CA TRP A 113 9.30 -12.77 -3.60
C TRP A 113 9.09 -12.77 -5.11
N GLN A 114 9.36 -11.64 -5.78
CA GLN A 114 9.38 -11.57 -7.24
C GLN A 114 10.35 -12.58 -7.87
N GLU A 115 11.53 -12.73 -7.28
CA GLU A 115 12.57 -13.63 -7.80
C GLU A 115 12.30 -15.11 -7.50
N LYS A 116 11.40 -15.42 -6.55
CA LYS A 116 11.08 -16.80 -6.12
C LYS A 116 9.88 -17.42 -6.86
N SER A 117 9.18 -16.64 -7.67
CA SER A 117 7.99 -17.09 -8.41
C SER A 117 8.33 -17.60 -9.82
N ASN A 118 9.60 -17.92 -10.08
CA ASN A 118 10.14 -18.48 -11.32
C ASN A 118 10.86 -19.79 -11.02
#